data_AF-A0AAU9YXP9-F1
#
_entry.id   AF-A0AAU9YXP9-F1
#
_cell.length_a   1.000
_cell.length_b   1.000
_cell.length_c   1.000
_cell.angle_alpha   90.00
_cell.angle_beta   90.00
_cell.angle_gamma   90.00
#
_symmetry.space_group_name_H-M   'P 1'
#
loop_
_entity.id
_entity.type
_entity.pdbx_description
1 polymer ?
#
loop_
_entity_poly.entity_id
_entity_poly.type
_entity_poly.pdbx_seq_one_letter_code
_entity_poly.pdbx_strand_id
1 'polypeptide(L)'
;MLLTVYCVRRDLTEVTFSLQVSPDFELCNFRVLCELESGVRAEEIQLIYMEQLLTDDHCTLGAYGLKDGDMIVLLQKDNVGLRTPGRTPNQPRTDFTGSAVPGTSNSRHHHQHQHQHQHHHQQRIPSTQAHGLASGENMAYAQDLNSPALIRSMLLSNPHDLSLLKERNPALAEALLSGNLETFSQVLMEQQRERALREQEMVRLYSADPFDQEAQARIEEEIRQQNIEENMNIAMEEAPESFGQVAMLYINCKVNGHPLKAFVDSGAQMTIMSQACAERCNIMRLVDQRWAGVAKGVGTQRIVGRVHLAQIQIEGDFLQCSFSILEEQPMDILLGLDMLRRHQCSIDLKKNVLVIGTTGTQTHFLPEGELPLCARLVSGTVQEDSSDKEVAGNIKHHVKGPGRKKH
;
A
#
# COMPACT_ATOMS: atom_id res chain seq x y z
N MET A 1 23.41 9.61 10.91
CA MET A 1 23.40 8.72 9.75
C MET A 1 22.45 7.56 10.03
N LEU A 2 21.59 7.27 9.08
CA LEU A 2 20.69 6.12 9.09
C LEU A 2 21.44 4.92 8.49
N LEU A 3 21.69 3.89 9.28
CA LEU A 3 22.36 2.67 8.84
C LEU A 3 21.36 1.51 8.77
N THR A 4 21.45 0.69 7.74
CA THR A 4 20.65 -0.54 7.62
C THR A 4 21.51 -1.74 8.01
N VAL A 5 21.10 -2.49 9.03
CA VAL A 5 21.81 -3.69 9.48
C VAL A 5 21.07 -4.92 8.99
N TYR A 6 21.75 -5.73 8.18
CA TYR A 6 21.29 -7.03 7.74
C TYR A 6 21.90 -8.11 8.64
N CYS A 7 21.12 -8.64 9.56
CA CYS A 7 21.55 -9.63 10.54
C CYS A 7 21.23 -11.04 10.05
N VAL A 8 22.25 -11.90 10.02
CA VAL A 8 22.12 -13.35 9.80
C VAL A 8 22.49 -14.06 11.10
N ARG A 9 21.51 -14.71 11.70
CA ARG A 9 21.68 -15.50 12.93
C ARG A 9 22.17 -16.91 12.61
N ARG A 10 22.59 -17.65 13.65
CA ARG A 10 23.11 -19.04 13.50
C ARG A 10 22.13 -20.01 12.87
N ASP A 11 20.83 -19.84 13.13
CA ASP A 11 19.76 -20.65 12.56
C ASP A 11 19.40 -20.24 11.12
N LEU A 12 20.24 -19.40 10.49
CA LEU A 12 20.02 -18.81 9.18
C LEU A 12 18.78 -17.91 9.12
N THR A 13 18.24 -17.50 10.28
CA THR A 13 17.19 -16.47 10.29
C THR A 13 17.81 -15.11 10.00
N GLU A 14 17.11 -14.38 9.14
CA GLU A 14 17.54 -13.06 8.68
C GLU A 14 16.63 -12.01 9.31
N VAL A 15 17.24 -10.94 9.81
CA VAL A 15 16.52 -9.79 10.38
C VAL A 15 17.19 -8.53 9.85
N THR A 16 16.40 -7.64 9.26
CA THR A 16 16.88 -6.34 8.81
C THR A 16 16.26 -5.26 9.67
N PHE A 17 17.07 -4.34 10.18
CA PHE A 17 16.61 -3.20 10.96
C PHE A 17 17.46 -1.96 10.66
N SER A 18 16.91 -0.78 10.93
CA SER A 18 17.59 0.49 10.69
C SER A 18 17.91 1.20 12.00
N LEU A 19 19.13 1.72 12.13
CA LEU A 19 19.60 2.44 13.30
C LEU A 19 20.02 3.86 12.92
N GLN A 20 19.48 4.85 13.63
CA GLN A 20 19.90 6.24 13.53
C GLN A 20 21.04 6.51 14.52
N VAL A 21 22.26 6.70 14.04
CA VAL A 21 23.45 6.91 14.90
C VAL A 21 24.32 8.07 14.42
N SER A 22 25.19 8.61 15.28
CA SER A 22 26.17 9.63 14.90
C SER A 22 27.35 9.01 14.12
N PRO A 23 28.00 9.71 13.17
CA PRO A 23 29.27 9.27 12.58
C PRO A 23 30.38 9.03 13.62
N ASP A 24 30.37 9.79 14.72
CA ASP A 24 31.37 9.68 15.79
C ASP A 24 31.05 8.55 16.80
N PHE A 25 30.03 7.73 16.53
CA PHE A 25 29.62 6.65 17.42
C PHE A 25 30.66 5.53 17.40
N GLU A 26 31.10 5.08 18.58
CA GLU A 26 32.08 4.00 18.70
C GLU A 26 31.47 2.62 18.39
N LEU A 27 32.28 1.72 17.84
CA LEU A 27 31.85 0.38 17.45
C LEU A 27 31.31 -0.45 18.62
N CYS A 28 31.89 -0.33 19.83
CA CYS A 28 31.41 -1.04 21.02
C CYS A 28 29.96 -0.67 21.37
N ASN A 29 29.63 0.63 21.34
CA ASN A 29 28.29 1.12 21.60
C ASN A 29 27.33 0.71 20.48
N PHE A 30 27.81 0.66 19.23
CA PHE A 30 27.03 0.18 18.10
C PHE A 30 26.67 -1.31 18.23
N ARG A 31 27.58 -2.16 18.73
CA ARG A 31 27.27 -3.57 19.02
C ARG A 31 26.15 -3.72 20.06
N VAL A 32 26.10 -2.86 21.07
CA VAL A 32 25.02 -2.88 22.08
C VAL A 32 23.66 -2.54 21.45
N LEU A 33 23.62 -1.56 20.55
CA LEU A 33 22.38 -1.24 19.81
C LEU A 33 21.96 -2.40 18.90
N CYS A 34 22.93 -3.01 18.20
CA CYS A 34 22.67 -4.21 17.42
C CYS A 34 22.20 -5.39 18.28
N GLU A 35 22.69 -5.56 19.51
CA GLU A 35 22.20 -6.59 20.44
C GLU A 35 20.74 -6.37 20.81
N LEU A 36 20.36 -5.12 21.10
CA LEU A 36 18.99 -4.77 21.45
C LEU A 36 17.99 -5.09 20.33
N GLU A 37 18.34 -4.77 19.09
CA GLU A 37 17.46 -4.99 17.92
C GLU A 37 17.52 -6.43 17.39
N SER A 38 18.71 -7.02 17.32
CA SER A 38 18.90 -8.36 16.76
C SER A 38 18.67 -9.48 17.76
N GLY A 39 18.68 -9.21 19.08
CA GLY A 39 18.63 -10.23 20.13
C GLY A 39 19.87 -11.15 20.17
N VAL A 40 20.94 -10.81 19.43
CA VAL A 40 22.22 -11.51 19.45
C VAL A 40 23.14 -10.80 20.44
N ARG A 41 23.71 -11.53 21.40
CA ARG A 41 24.61 -10.94 22.40
C ARG A 41 25.80 -10.25 21.75
N ALA A 42 26.23 -9.09 22.27
CA ALA A 42 27.33 -8.30 21.70
C ALA A 42 28.64 -9.10 21.52
N GLU A 43 28.92 -10.10 22.36
CA GLU A 43 30.13 -10.93 22.22
C GLU A 43 30.06 -11.94 21.07
N GLU A 44 28.86 -12.20 20.56
CA GLU A 44 28.60 -13.10 19.43
C GLU A 44 28.43 -12.35 18.11
N ILE A 45 28.41 -11.01 18.13
CA ILE A 45 28.21 -10.17 16.95
C ILE A 45 29.53 -9.98 16.18
N GLN A 46 29.50 -10.29 14.89
CA GLN A 46 30.51 -9.87 13.92
C GLN A 46 29.88 -8.88 12.93
N LEU A 47 30.48 -7.70 12.77
CA LEU A 47 29.98 -6.67 11.85
C LEU A 47 30.92 -6.54 10.65
N ILE A 48 30.35 -6.63 9.45
CA ILE A 48 31.08 -6.57 8.18
C ILE A 48 30.52 -5.40 7.36
N TYR A 49 31.41 -4.54 6.90
CA TYR A 49 31.11 -3.42 6.02
C TYR A 49 32.17 -3.36 4.91
N MET A 50 31.74 -3.28 3.64
CA MET A 50 32.64 -3.32 2.47
C MET A 50 33.67 -4.47 2.51
N GLU A 51 33.22 -5.69 2.81
CA GLU A 51 34.07 -6.89 2.95
C GLU A 51 35.11 -6.83 4.08
N GLN A 52 35.08 -5.80 4.94
CA GLN A 52 35.97 -5.65 6.09
C GLN A 52 35.23 -5.93 7.40
N LEU A 53 35.84 -6.78 8.24
CA LEU A 53 35.37 -7.04 9.60
C LEU A 53 35.73 -5.88 10.52
N LEU A 54 34.73 -5.27 11.16
CA LEU A 54 34.90 -4.19 12.11
C LEU A 54 35.32 -4.77 13.46
N THR A 55 36.58 -4.52 13.87
CA THR A 55 37.23 -5.20 15.00
C THR A 55 37.71 -4.28 16.12
N ASP A 56 37.96 -3.00 15.83
CA ASP A 56 38.42 -2.03 16.82
C ASP A 56 37.20 -1.37 17.49
N ASP A 57 36.97 -1.77 18.73
CA ASP A 57 35.81 -1.39 19.54
C ASP A 57 35.76 0.12 19.87
N HIS A 58 36.90 0.81 19.81
CA HIS A 58 37.01 2.26 20.06
C HIS A 58 37.04 3.10 18.78
N CYS A 59 37.13 2.46 17.61
CA CYS A 59 37.06 3.16 16.34
C CYS A 59 35.62 3.63 16.07
N THR A 60 35.48 4.84 15.53
CA THR A 60 34.18 5.41 15.21
C THR A 60 33.65 4.84 13.89
N LEU A 61 32.33 4.75 13.74
CA LEU A 61 31.71 4.26 12.51
C LEU A 61 32.08 5.12 11.28
N GLY A 62 32.21 6.44 11.46
CA GLY A 62 32.68 7.34 10.40
C GLY A 62 34.13 7.09 9.99
N ALA A 63 35.00 6.70 10.93
CA ALA A 63 36.39 6.34 10.62
C ALA A 63 36.52 5.03 9.83
N TYR A 64 35.55 4.12 9.98
CA TYR A 64 35.37 2.96 9.10
C TYR A 64 34.77 3.30 7.72
N GLY A 65 34.44 4.58 7.48
CA GLY A 65 33.92 5.05 6.20
C GLY A 65 32.42 4.82 6.00
N LEU A 66 31.66 4.58 7.08
CA LEU A 66 30.20 4.47 7.01
C LEU A 66 29.55 5.85 6.82
N LYS A 67 28.53 5.88 5.97
CA LYS A 67 27.75 7.06 5.58
C LYS A 67 26.25 6.81 5.75
N ASP A 68 25.48 7.88 5.57
CA ASP A 68 24.03 7.82 5.59
C ASP A 68 23.48 6.93 4.47
N GLY A 69 22.62 5.97 4.82
CA GLY A 69 22.03 5.01 3.90
C GLY A 69 22.82 3.70 3.70
N ASP A 70 24.00 3.57 4.32
CA ASP A 70 24.85 2.39 4.13
C ASP A 70 24.31 1.13 4.83
N MET A 71 24.68 -0.03 4.28
CA MET A 71 24.29 -1.35 4.78
C MET A 71 25.46 -2.07 5.45
N ILE A 72 25.21 -2.64 6.63
CA ILE A 72 26.18 -3.43 7.40
C ILE A 72 25.63 -4.84 7.56
N VAL A 73 26.49 -5.85 7.38
CA VAL A 73 26.13 -7.24 7.64
C VAL A 73 26.53 -7.61 9.06
N LEU A 74 25.58 -8.11 9.84
CA LEU A 74 25.78 -8.65 11.17
C LEU A 74 25.71 -10.19 11.10
N LEU A 75 26.77 -10.88 11.50
CA LEU A 75 26.80 -12.34 11.59
C LEU A 75 26.93 -12.77 13.06
N GLN A 76 26.12 -13.74 13.47
CA GLN A 76 26.26 -14.37 14.79
C GLN A 76 27.33 -15.47 14.76
N LYS A 77 28.45 -15.26 15.48
CA LYS A 77 29.55 -16.22 15.61
C LYS A 77 29.17 -17.41 16.47
N ASP A 78 29.67 -18.61 16.14
CA ASP A 78 29.63 -19.78 17.04
C ASP A 78 30.58 -19.62 18.22
N ASN A 79 30.04 -19.53 19.43
CA ASN A 79 30.84 -19.57 20.65
C ASN A 79 31.06 -21.04 21.04
N VAL A 80 31.99 -21.72 20.36
CA VAL A 80 32.59 -22.95 20.89
C VAL A 80 33.46 -22.53 22.07
N GLY A 81 32.85 -22.46 23.25
CA GLY A 81 33.54 -22.20 24.49
C GLY A 81 34.72 -23.17 24.66
N LEU A 82 35.87 -22.59 25.00
CA LEU A 82 37.09 -23.23 25.47
C LEU A 82 36.82 -24.53 26.23
N ARG A 83 37.03 -25.68 25.57
CA ARG A 83 37.33 -26.94 26.24
C ARG A 83 38.80 -27.24 26.03
N THR A 84 39.52 -27.24 27.14
CA THR A 84 40.91 -27.68 27.31
C THR A 84 41.14 -29.02 26.59
N PRO A 85 42.18 -29.17 25.75
CA PRO A 85 42.35 -30.36 24.92
C PRO A 85 42.87 -31.54 25.76
N GLY A 86 41.96 -32.46 26.06
CA GLY A 86 42.29 -33.82 26.50
C GLY A 86 42.85 -34.63 25.32
N ARG A 87 44.15 -34.88 25.38
CA ARG A 87 44.97 -35.81 24.60
C ARG A 87 44.27 -37.15 24.28
N THR A 88 44.26 -37.57 23.02
CA THR A 88 44.89 -38.83 22.51
C THR A 88 44.73 -38.99 20.97
N PRO A 89 45.60 -39.79 20.30
CA PRO A 89 45.96 -39.62 18.89
C PRO A 89 45.53 -40.78 17.96
N ASN A 90 45.27 -40.49 16.67
CA ASN A 90 45.78 -41.22 15.49
C ASN A 90 45.16 -40.74 14.15
N GLN A 91 45.97 -39.98 13.38
CA GLN A 91 46.28 -39.99 11.93
C GLN A 91 45.26 -40.41 10.81
N PRO A 92 45.51 -40.07 9.51
CA PRO A 92 46.22 -38.91 8.95
C PRO A 92 45.59 -38.27 7.66
N ARG A 93 45.95 -36.97 7.49
CA ARG A 93 46.28 -36.16 6.29
C ARG A 93 45.93 -36.58 4.85
N THR A 94 45.42 -35.60 4.09
CA THR A 94 45.98 -35.15 2.79
C THR A 94 45.83 -33.63 2.62
N ASP A 95 46.82 -33.04 1.96
CA ASP A 95 47.25 -31.63 1.97
C ASP A 95 47.23 -31.04 0.53
N PHE A 96 46.91 -29.72 0.40
CA PHE A 96 47.40 -28.70 -0.56
C PHE A 96 47.25 -28.91 -2.10
N THR A 97 47.12 -27.93 -3.03
CA THR A 97 47.34 -26.46 -3.18
C THR A 97 46.62 -26.06 -4.50
N GLY A 98 46.15 -24.83 -4.75
CA GLY A 98 47.01 -23.77 -5.28
C GLY A 98 46.24 -22.70 -6.08
N SER A 99 46.60 -21.45 -5.85
CA SER A 99 46.11 -20.19 -6.44
C SER A 99 46.50 -19.99 -7.91
N ALA A 100 45.71 -19.21 -8.68
CA ALA A 100 46.16 -18.03 -9.46
C ALA A 100 45.10 -17.53 -10.50
N VAL A 101 44.92 -16.21 -10.53
CA VAL A 101 44.44 -15.35 -11.64
C VAL A 101 45.71 -14.56 -12.10
N PRO A 102 45.84 -13.79 -13.23
CA PRO A 102 44.86 -13.22 -14.17
C PRO A 102 45.27 -13.16 -15.68
N GLY A 103 44.43 -12.60 -16.58
CA GLY A 103 44.90 -11.94 -17.82
C GLY A 103 44.04 -12.01 -19.11
N THR A 104 43.33 -10.90 -19.40
CA THR A 104 42.95 -10.23 -20.68
C THR A 104 43.19 -10.86 -22.08
N SER A 105 42.22 -10.70 -23.03
CA SER A 105 42.35 -9.99 -24.35
C SER A 105 41.22 -10.26 -25.40
N ASN A 106 40.53 -9.17 -25.81
CA ASN A 106 40.10 -8.70 -27.16
C ASN A 106 39.60 -9.59 -28.34
N SER A 107 38.51 -9.10 -28.99
CA SER A 107 38.37 -8.68 -30.42
C SER A 107 36.97 -8.03 -30.60
N ARG A 108 36.71 -6.76 -30.99
CA ARG A 108 37.04 -5.83 -32.12
C ARG A 108 36.32 -6.07 -33.47
N HIS A 109 35.44 -5.12 -33.84
CA HIS A 109 35.24 -4.41 -35.14
C HIS A 109 34.20 -3.27 -34.88
N HIS A 110 34.42 -1.92 -34.94
CA HIS A 110 34.76 -0.94 -36.01
C HIS A 110 33.74 -0.89 -37.18
N HIS A 111 33.14 0.21 -37.68
CA HIS A 111 33.33 1.69 -37.71
C HIS A 111 31.93 2.39 -37.74
N GLN A 112 31.61 3.60 -37.25
CA GLN A 112 32.08 5.01 -37.41
C GLN A 112 31.51 5.81 -38.62
N HIS A 113 30.73 6.86 -38.30
CA HIS A 113 30.60 8.23 -38.87
C HIS A 113 29.12 8.71 -38.84
N GLN A 114 28.72 9.99 -38.76
CA GLN A 114 29.15 11.25 -38.12
C GLN A 114 28.08 12.30 -38.51
N HIS A 115 27.70 13.22 -37.60
CA HIS A 115 26.91 14.46 -37.81
C HIS A 115 25.41 14.28 -38.22
N GLN A 116 24.40 15.08 -37.81
CA GLN A 116 24.31 16.55 -37.69
C GLN A 116 22.97 16.98 -37.01
N HIS A 117 22.98 18.18 -36.40
CA HIS A 117 21.88 19.14 -36.19
C HIS A 117 20.73 18.94 -35.17
N GLN A 118 20.83 19.74 -34.10
CA GLN A 118 19.74 20.35 -33.34
C GLN A 118 18.84 21.23 -34.23
N HIS A 119 17.52 21.09 -34.07
CA HIS A 119 16.57 22.15 -34.41
C HIS A 119 15.55 22.31 -33.27
N HIS A 120 15.52 23.51 -32.70
CA HIS A 120 14.42 24.03 -31.90
C HIS A 120 13.15 24.11 -32.75
N HIS A 121 12.01 23.66 -32.19
CA HIS A 121 10.69 24.01 -32.68
C HIS A 121 9.91 24.73 -31.58
N GLN A 122 9.84 26.04 -31.76
CA GLN A 122 9.02 27.00 -31.04
C GLN A 122 7.71 27.09 -31.82
N GLN A 123 6.63 26.45 -31.33
CA GLN A 123 5.32 26.55 -31.98
C GLN A 123 4.60 27.82 -31.52
N ARG A 124 4.48 28.74 -32.48
CA ARG A 124 3.60 29.91 -32.48
C ARG A 124 2.14 29.49 -32.46
N ILE A 125 1.37 30.06 -31.54
CA ILE A 125 -0.10 30.11 -31.61
C ILE A 125 -0.49 31.29 -32.53
N PRO A 126 -1.41 31.11 -33.50
CA PRO A 126 -1.77 32.17 -34.45
C PRO A 126 -2.70 33.21 -33.83
N SER A 127 -2.29 34.48 -33.93
CA SER A 127 -3.09 35.66 -33.67
C SER A 127 -3.99 35.98 -34.87
N THR A 128 -5.31 35.92 -34.68
CA THR A 128 -6.28 36.52 -35.59
C THR A 128 -6.49 37.98 -35.21
N GLN A 129 -5.90 38.87 -36.02
CA GLN A 129 -6.22 40.29 -36.02
C GLN A 129 -7.60 40.51 -36.66
N ALA A 130 -8.48 41.21 -35.95
CA ALA A 130 -9.59 41.96 -36.54
C ALA A 130 -9.37 43.44 -36.23
N HIS A 131 -9.12 44.23 -37.27
CA HIS A 131 -9.01 45.68 -37.19
C HIS A 131 -10.40 46.34 -37.07
N GLY A 132 -10.49 47.23 -36.08
CA GLY A 132 -11.29 48.46 -35.93
C GLY A 132 -12.50 48.75 -36.82
N LEU A 133 -13.56 49.27 -36.17
CA LEU A 133 -13.92 50.70 -36.21
C LEU A 133 -15.01 51.00 -35.17
N ALA A 134 -14.96 52.24 -34.66
CA ALA A 134 -15.75 52.79 -33.57
C ALA A 134 -17.28 52.73 -33.77
N SER A 135 -18.02 52.64 -32.67
CA SER A 135 -19.25 53.43 -32.41
C SER A 135 -19.68 53.27 -30.95
N GLY A 136 -19.56 54.36 -30.18
CA GLY A 136 -19.85 54.45 -28.75
C GLY A 136 -21.34 54.50 -28.40
N GLU A 137 -22.16 53.65 -29.02
CA GLU A 137 -23.63 53.66 -28.81
C GLU A 137 -24.19 52.35 -28.21
N ASN A 138 -23.35 51.34 -27.97
CA ASN A 138 -23.82 50.00 -27.53
C ASN A 138 -23.75 49.69 -26.02
N MET A 139 -23.32 50.62 -25.16
CA MET A 139 -23.30 50.35 -23.71
C MET A 139 -24.70 50.36 -23.07
N ALA A 140 -25.70 51.00 -23.71
CA ALA A 140 -27.08 51.04 -23.20
C ALA A 140 -27.89 49.77 -23.54
N TYR A 141 -27.57 49.06 -24.63
CA TYR A 141 -28.31 47.85 -25.06
C TYR A 141 -27.85 46.56 -24.34
N ALA A 142 -26.58 46.50 -23.92
CA ALA A 142 -26.03 45.36 -23.18
C ALA A 142 -26.49 45.31 -21.71
N GLN A 143 -26.92 46.43 -21.14
CA GLN A 143 -27.49 46.49 -19.79
C GLN A 143 -28.92 45.93 -19.75
N ASP A 144 -29.69 46.07 -20.84
CA ASP A 144 -31.09 45.66 -20.92
C ASP A 144 -31.26 44.13 -21.02
N LEU A 145 -30.29 43.45 -21.66
CA LEU A 145 -30.22 41.98 -21.75
C LEU A 145 -29.83 41.29 -20.43
N ASN A 146 -29.26 42.03 -19.48
CA ASN A 146 -28.86 41.52 -18.16
C ASN A 146 -29.88 41.86 -17.06
N SER A 147 -31.08 42.32 -17.44
CA SER A 147 -32.14 42.63 -16.48
C SER A 147 -32.57 41.35 -15.73
N PRO A 148 -32.56 41.36 -14.37
CA PRO A 148 -32.99 40.22 -13.56
C PRO A 148 -34.42 39.75 -13.87
N ALA A 149 -35.29 40.66 -14.29
CA ALA A 149 -36.66 40.33 -14.69
C ALA A 149 -36.70 39.52 -16.00
N LEU A 150 -35.86 39.86 -16.98
CA LEU A 150 -35.76 39.16 -18.25
C LEU A 150 -35.17 37.76 -18.05
N ILE A 151 -34.08 37.66 -17.27
CA ILE A 151 -33.41 36.38 -16.96
C ILE A 151 -34.36 35.45 -16.20
N ARG A 152 -35.12 35.97 -15.24
CA ARG A 152 -36.18 35.23 -14.55
C ARG A 152 -37.23 34.70 -15.53
N SER A 153 -37.70 35.54 -16.44
CA SER A 153 -38.72 35.14 -17.42
C SER A 153 -38.21 34.07 -18.40
N MET A 154 -36.94 34.15 -18.79
CA MET A 154 -36.28 33.18 -19.67
C MET A 154 -36.08 31.83 -18.97
N LEU A 155 -35.64 31.83 -17.71
CA LEU A 155 -35.49 30.60 -16.93
C LEU A 155 -36.84 29.93 -16.68
N LEU A 156 -37.89 30.71 -16.42
CA LEU A 156 -39.24 30.17 -16.21
C LEU A 156 -39.94 29.71 -17.49
N SER A 157 -39.55 30.21 -18.66
CA SER A 157 -40.16 29.84 -19.94
C SER A 157 -39.70 28.47 -20.44
N ASN A 158 -38.54 27.98 -19.99
CA ASN A 158 -37.99 26.69 -20.39
C ASN A 158 -37.81 25.73 -19.19
N PRO A 159 -38.61 24.65 -19.10
CA PRO A 159 -38.50 23.65 -18.04
C PRO A 159 -37.14 22.94 -17.97
N HIS A 160 -36.41 22.86 -19.09
CA HIS A 160 -35.08 22.25 -19.13
C HIS A 160 -34.04 23.12 -18.40
N ASP A 161 -34.08 24.43 -18.62
CA ASP A 161 -33.15 25.39 -18.01
C ASP A 161 -33.36 25.46 -16.48
N LEU A 162 -34.61 25.31 -16.01
CA LEU A 162 -34.92 25.16 -14.59
C LEU A 162 -34.32 23.89 -13.97
N SER A 163 -34.33 22.77 -14.70
CA SER A 163 -33.75 21.52 -14.22
C SER A 163 -32.23 21.65 -14.07
N LEU A 164 -31.56 22.21 -15.08
CA LEU A 164 -30.12 22.45 -15.07
C LEU A 164 -29.71 23.45 -13.97
N LEU A 165 -30.53 24.49 -13.75
CA LEU A 165 -30.28 25.47 -12.69
C LEU A 165 -30.39 24.85 -11.30
N LYS A 166 -31.35 23.96 -11.05
CA LYS A 166 -31.49 23.24 -9.77
C LYS A 166 -30.29 22.36 -9.46
N GLU A 167 -29.73 21.72 -10.47
CA GLU A 167 -28.58 20.83 -10.34
C GLU A 167 -27.29 21.62 -10.11
N ARG A 168 -27.05 22.69 -10.88
CA ARG A 168 -25.79 23.44 -10.85
C ARG A 168 -25.75 24.60 -9.87
N ASN A 169 -26.91 25.13 -9.48
CA ASN A 169 -27.01 26.33 -8.65
C ASN A 169 -28.31 26.33 -7.83
N PRO A 170 -28.39 25.49 -6.79
CA PRO A 170 -29.61 25.32 -6.00
C PRO A 170 -30.06 26.63 -5.33
N ALA A 171 -29.12 27.47 -4.88
CA ALA A 171 -29.43 28.75 -4.24
C ALA A 171 -30.18 29.72 -5.17
N LEU A 172 -29.75 29.83 -6.44
CA LEU A 172 -30.45 30.68 -7.42
C LEU A 172 -31.78 30.06 -7.86
N ALA A 173 -31.86 28.72 -7.93
CA ALA A 173 -33.10 28.01 -8.24
C ALA A 173 -34.17 28.20 -7.16
N GLU A 174 -33.80 28.14 -5.88
CA GLU A 174 -34.71 28.40 -4.75
C GLU A 174 -35.21 29.85 -4.75
N ALA A 175 -34.31 30.81 -5.00
CA ALA A 175 -34.67 32.21 -5.12
C ALA A 175 -35.64 32.46 -6.30
N LEU A 176 -35.46 31.75 -7.41
CA LEU A 176 -36.35 31.82 -8.58
C LEU A 176 -37.75 31.25 -8.29
N LEU A 177 -37.81 30.09 -7.61
CA LEU A 177 -39.05 29.38 -7.27
C LEU A 177 -39.82 30.03 -6.13
N SER A 178 -39.16 30.81 -5.28
CA SER A 178 -39.79 31.59 -4.21
C SER A 178 -40.82 32.61 -4.73
N GLY A 179 -40.79 32.92 -6.03
CA GLY A 179 -41.71 33.86 -6.67
C GLY A 179 -41.40 35.33 -6.40
N ASN A 180 -40.44 35.63 -5.53
CA ASN A 180 -40.05 36.98 -5.18
C ASN A 180 -38.90 37.48 -6.09
N LEU A 181 -39.18 38.55 -6.84
CA LEU A 181 -38.24 39.15 -7.79
C LEU A 181 -37.04 39.80 -7.08
N GLU A 182 -37.25 40.37 -5.90
CA GLU A 182 -36.23 41.07 -5.11
C GLU A 182 -35.14 40.09 -4.67
N THR A 183 -35.55 38.96 -4.10
CA THR A 183 -34.65 37.90 -3.63
C THR A 183 -33.91 37.24 -4.78
N PHE A 184 -34.60 36.98 -5.91
CA PHE A 184 -33.94 36.47 -7.11
C PHE A 184 -32.89 37.44 -7.66
N SER A 185 -33.22 38.74 -7.74
CA SER A 185 -32.29 39.77 -8.21
C SER A 185 -31.07 39.90 -7.31
N GLN A 186 -31.27 39.83 -5.98
CA GLN A 186 -30.18 39.92 -5.02
C GLN A 186 -29.18 38.76 -5.18
N VAL A 187 -29.69 37.51 -5.22
CA VAL A 187 -28.85 36.32 -5.36
C VAL A 187 -28.14 36.31 -6.73
N LEU A 188 -28.83 36.71 -7.80
CA LEU A 188 -28.26 36.79 -9.14
C LEU A 188 -27.12 37.82 -9.21
N MET A 189 -27.32 39.02 -8.66
CA MET A 189 -26.30 40.07 -8.65
C MET A 189 -25.10 39.71 -7.78
N GLU A 190 -25.32 39.03 -6.65
CA GLU A 190 -24.25 38.55 -5.77
C GLU A 190 -23.38 37.50 -6.48
N GLN A 191 -24.00 36.52 -7.15
CA GLN A 191 -23.27 35.51 -7.93
C GLN A 191 -22.55 36.11 -9.14
N GLN A 192 -23.16 37.07 -9.85
CA GLN A 192 -22.49 37.77 -10.95
C GLN A 192 -21.28 38.57 -10.45
N ARG A 193 -21.40 39.22 -9.29
CA ARG A 193 -20.28 39.95 -8.68
C ARG A 193 -19.16 39.03 -8.26
N GLU A 194 -19.49 37.92 -7.61
CA GLU A 194 -18.50 36.92 -7.19
C GLU A 194 -17.77 36.31 -8.38
N ARG A 195 -18.53 35.95 -9.44
CA ARG A 195 -17.97 35.45 -10.69
C ARG A 195 -17.07 36.48 -11.37
N ALA A 196 -17.51 37.74 -11.46
CA ALA A 196 -16.71 38.82 -12.02
C ALA A 196 -15.44 39.07 -11.20
N LEU A 197 -15.49 38.92 -9.87
CA LEU A 197 -14.32 39.06 -9.01
C LEU A 197 -13.30 37.95 -9.29
N ARG A 198 -13.75 36.69 -9.37
CA ARG A 198 -12.87 35.54 -9.72
C ARG A 198 -12.31 35.65 -11.13
N GLU A 199 -13.12 36.07 -12.09
CA GLU A 199 -12.67 36.31 -13.47
C GLU A 199 -11.64 37.45 -13.51
N GLN A 200 -11.84 38.53 -12.75
CA GLN A 200 -10.89 39.64 -12.66
C GLN A 200 -9.59 39.24 -11.95
N GLU A 201 -9.67 38.39 -10.93
CA GLU A 201 -8.52 37.84 -10.22
C GLU A 201 -7.70 36.90 -11.12
N MET A 202 -8.37 36.01 -11.86
CA MET A 202 -7.75 35.17 -12.89
C MET A 202 -7.09 36.01 -13.99
N VAL A 203 -7.78 37.03 -14.52
CA VAL A 203 -7.22 37.91 -15.56
C VAL A 203 -6.01 38.69 -15.04
N ARG A 204 -6.03 39.17 -13.78
CA ARG A 204 -4.86 39.80 -13.18
C ARG A 204 -3.67 38.85 -13.08
N LEU A 205 -3.92 37.60 -12.69
CA LEU A 205 -2.90 36.55 -12.58
C LEU A 205 -2.30 36.20 -13.96
N TYR A 206 -3.12 36.07 -15.00
CA TYR A 206 -2.67 35.83 -16.38
C TYR A 206 -2.02 37.06 -17.04
N SER A 207 -2.33 38.28 -16.57
CA SER A 207 -1.70 39.52 -17.06
C SER A 207 -0.45 39.92 -16.27
N ALA A 208 -0.13 39.22 -15.19
CA ALA A 208 1.06 39.46 -14.41
C ALA A 208 2.32 38.95 -15.14
N ASP A 209 3.46 39.53 -14.77
CA ASP A 209 4.78 39.33 -15.35
C ASP A 209 5.10 37.83 -15.58
N PRO A 210 5.62 37.42 -16.77
CA PRO A 210 6.07 36.05 -17.04
C PRO A 210 7.07 35.45 -16.03
N PHE A 211 7.65 36.27 -15.15
CA PHE A 211 8.56 35.85 -14.07
C PHE A 211 7.90 35.83 -12.68
N ASP A 212 6.58 35.97 -12.57
CA ASP A 212 5.86 35.86 -11.31
C ASP A 212 5.81 34.38 -10.85
N GLN A 213 6.52 34.11 -9.76
CA GLN A 213 6.71 32.77 -9.21
C GLN A 213 5.38 32.14 -8.76
N GLU A 214 4.40 32.96 -8.33
CA GLU A 214 3.09 32.45 -7.91
C GLU A 214 2.22 32.03 -9.11
N ALA A 215 2.26 32.78 -10.20
CA ALA A 215 1.57 32.42 -11.45
C ALA A 215 2.17 31.14 -12.06
N GLN A 216 3.50 31.03 -12.08
CA GLN A 216 4.19 29.84 -12.58
C GLN A 216 3.88 28.59 -11.76
N ALA A 217 3.80 28.71 -10.42
CA ALA A 217 3.43 27.59 -9.54
C ALA A 217 1.98 27.13 -9.76
N ARG A 218 1.05 28.05 -10.01
CA ARG A 218 -0.35 27.71 -10.33
C ARG A 218 -0.47 27.01 -11.69
N ILE A 219 0.28 27.47 -12.70
CA ILE A 219 0.35 26.81 -14.02
C ILE A 219 0.94 25.39 -13.90
N GLU A 220 2.01 25.22 -13.11
CA GLU A 220 2.62 23.92 -12.87
C GLU A 220 1.64 22.94 -12.19
N GLU A 221 0.91 23.41 -11.18
CA GLU A 221 -0.10 22.59 -10.51
C GLU A 221 -1.24 22.21 -11.46
N GLU A 222 -1.69 23.13 -12.32
CA GLU A 222 -2.74 22.85 -13.30
C GLU A 222 -2.30 21.82 -14.35
N ILE A 223 -1.06 21.91 -14.85
CA ILE A 223 -0.46 20.89 -15.73
C ILE A 223 -0.34 19.54 -15.01
N ARG A 224 0.06 19.56 -13.74
CA ARG A 224 0.17 18.33 -12.93
C ARG A 224 -1.19 17.64 -12.80
N GLN A 225 -2.24 18.40 -12.48
CA GLN A 225 -3.60 17.87 -12.39
C GLN A 225 -4.09 17.31 -13.73
N GLN A 226 -3.86 18.01 -14.84
CA GLN A 226 -4.20 17.53 -16.18
C GLN A 226 -3.49 16.22 -16.53
N ASN A 227 -2.19 16.11 -16.24
CA ASN A 227 -1.44 14.87 -16.48
C ASN A 227 -1.96 13.70 -15.62
N ILE A 228 -2.37 13.97 -14.37
CA ILE A 228 -2.98 12.96 -13.50
C ILE A 228 -4.32 12.49 -14.07
N GLU A 229 -5.16 13.43 -14.50
CA GLU A 229 -6.48 13.14 -15.06
C GLU A 229 -6.40 12.40 -16.40
N GLU A 230 -5.47 12.79 -17.28
CA GLU A 230 -5.22 12.10 -18.54
C GLU A 230 -4.71 10.67 -18.31
N ASN A 231 -3.74 10.48 -17.40
CA ASN A 231 -3.28 9.15 -17.02
C ASN A 231 -4.41 8.29 -16.41
N MET A 232 -5.28 8.90 -15.61
CA MET A 232 -6.45 8.23 -15.05
C MET A 232 -7.40 7.75 -16.16
N ASN A 233 -7.72 8.63 -17.11
CA ASN A 233 -8.59 8.29 -18.24
C ASN A 233 -8.00 7.16 -19.09
N ILE A 234 -6.70 7.23 -19.42
CA ILE A 234 -6.00 6.16 -20.14
C ILE A 234 -6.09 4.84 -19.36
N ALA A 235 -5.88 4.87 -18.05
CA ALA A 235 -5.98 3.66 -17.24
C ALA A 235 -7.41 3.10 -17.24
N MET A 236 -8.44 3.95 -17.19
CA MET A 236 -9.85 3.52 -17.23
C MET A 236 -10.22 2.88 -18.57
N GLU A 237 -9.65 3.37 -19.68
CA GLU A 237 -9.89 2.83 -21.02
C GLU A 237 -9.10 1.54 -21.29
N GLU A 238 -7.81 1.53 -20.98
CA GLU A 238 -6.89 0.44 -21.35
C GLU A 238 -6.82 -0.67 -20.30
N ALA A 239 -7.06 -0.36 -19.03
CA ALA A 239 -6.92 -1.30 -17.91
C ALA A 239 -8.04 -1.14 -16.87
N PRO A 240 -9.33 -1.31 -17.25
CA PRO A 240 -10.46 -1.19 -16.33
C PRO A 240 -10.37 -2.17 -15.15
N GLU A 241 -9.67 -3.30 -15.33
CA GLU A 241 -9.35 -4.29 -14.30
C GLU A 241 -8.57 -3.67 -13.11
N SER A 242 -7.77 -2.61 -13.35
CA SER A 242 -7.01 -1.90 -12.32
C SER A 242 -7.90 -1.13 -11.35
N PHE A 243 -9.13 -0.84 -11.75
CA PHE A 243 -10.16 -0.16 -10.95
C PHE A 243 -11.11 -1.14 -10.27
N GLY A 244 -11.13 -2.39 -10.71
CA GLY A 244 -11.88 -3.46 -10.07
C GLY A 244 -11.13 -4.03 -8.87
N GLN A 245 -11.85 -4.31 -7.80
CA GLN A 245 -11.26 -5.06 -6.70
C GLN A 245 -11.18 -6.54 -7.07
N VAL A 246 -9.98 -7.09 -6.98
CA VAL A 246 -9.72 -8.50 -7.31
C VAL A 246 -10.23 -9.38 -6.19
N ALA A 247 -11.14 -10.30 -6.53
CA ALA A 247 -11.64 -11.31 -5.60
C ALA A 247 -10.50 -12.21 -5.09
N MET A 248 -10.44 -12.39 -3.77
CA MET A 248 -9.42 -13.23 -3.15
C MET A 248 -9.67 -14.72 -3.42
N LEU A 249 -8.60 -15.50 -3.50
CA LEU A 249 -8.64 -16.91 -3.86
C LEU A 249 -9.09 -17.77 -2.66
N TYR A 250 -10.30 -18.33 -2.75
CA TYR A 250 -10.82 -19.28 -1.77
C TYR A 250 -11.22 -20.59 -2.44
N ILE A 251 -11.11 -21.70 -1.70
CA ILE A 251 -11.61 -23.01 -2.13
C ILE A 251 -12.49 -23.64 -1.04
N ASN A 252 -13.39 -24.53 -1.43
CA ASN A 252 -14.11 -25.38 -0.50
C ASN A 252 -13.22 -26.55 -0.07
N CYS A 253 -13.20 -26.84 1.23
CA CYS A 253 -12.59 -28.05 1.76
C CYS A 253 -13.33 -28.51 3.02
N LYS A 254 -12.94 -29.69 3.53
CA LYS A 254 -13.48 -30.22 4.79
C LYS A 254 -12.35 -30.66 5.70
N VAL A 255 -12.53 -30.45 7.00
CA VAL A 255 -11.67 -31.02 8.03
C VAL A 255 -12.55 -31.80 8.99
N ASN A 256 -12.23 -33.08 9.18
CA ASN A 256 -13.03 -33.98 10.01
C ASN A 256 -14.53 -34.00 9.63
N GLY A 257 -14.84 -33.89 8.33
CA GLY A 257 -16.21 -33.84 7.78
C GLY A 257 -16.90 -32.48 7.84
N HIS A 258 -16.35 -31.49 8.54
CA HIS A 258 -16.91 -30.14 8.62
C HIS A 258 -16.48 -29.28 7.43
N PRO A 259 -17.42 -28.68 6.68
CA PRO A 259 -17.08 -27.79 5.57
C PRO A 259 -16.50 -26.47 6.06
N LEU A 260 -15.52 -25.97 5.33
CA LEU A 260 -14.90 -24.67 5.56
C LEU A 260 -14.33 -24.11 4.25
N LYS A 261 -14.06 -22.81 4.25
CA LYS A 261 -13.51 -22.08 3.10
C LYS A 261 -12.06 -21.74 3.40
N ALA A 262 -11.16 -22.28 2.60
CA ALA A 262 -9.74 -22.06 2.75
C ALA A 262 -9.28 -20.89 1.89
N PHE A 263 -8.64 -19.90 2.51
CA PHE A 263 -7.94 -18.84 1.80
C PHE A 263 -6.62 -19.38 1.24
N VAL A 264 -6.36 -19.17 -0.05
CA VAL A 264 -5.14 -19.66 -0.72
C VAL A 264 -4.15 -18.51 -0.86
N ASP A 265 -3.02 -18.61 -0.15
CA ASP A 265 -2.03 -17.53 -0.08
C ASP A 265 -0.61 -18.07 -0.26
N SER A 266 -0.04 -17.87 -1.45
CA SER A 266 1.35 -18.23 -1.73
C SER A 266 2.38 -17.31 -1.08
N GLY A 267 1.97 -16.14 -0.59
CA GLY A 267 2.82 -15.19 0.13
C GLY A 267 3.00 -15.57 1.61
N ALA A 268 2.10 -16.37 2.17
CA ALA A 268 2.23 -16.89 3.52
C ALA A 268 3.18 -18.10 3.57
N GLN A 269 4.18 -18.05 4.44
CA GLN A 269 5.11 -19.18 4.62
C GLN A 269 4.43 -20.41 5.25
N MET A 270 3.49 -20.20 6.16
CA MET A 270 2.89 -21.26 6.98
C MET A 270 1.38 -21.32 6.80
N THR A 271 0.86 -22.55 6.76
CA THR A 271 -0.58 -22.81 6.84
C THR A 271 -1.05 -22.63 8.28
N ILE A 272 -2.15 -21.88 8.43
CA ILE A 272 -2.71 -21.51 9.74
C ILE A 272 -4.22 -21.78 9.76
N MET A 273 -4.72 -22.14 10.94
CA MET A 273 -6.14 -22.35 11.21
C MET A 273 -6.55 -21.58 12.46
N SER A 274 -7.74 -20.98 12.46
CA SER A 274 -8.26 -20.30 13.64
C SER A 274 -8.64 -21.30 14.75
N GLN A 275 -8.52 -20.89 16.00
CA GLN A 275 -8.93 -21.70 17.15
C GLN A 275 -10.42 -22.06 17.07
N ALA A 276 -11.28 -21.09 16.71
CA ALA A 276 -12.71 -21.32 16.52
C ALA A 276 -13.00 -22.39 15.45
N CYS A 277 -12.23 -22.41 14.36
CA CYS A 277 -12.35 -23.44 13.33
C CYS A 277 -11.89 -24.82 13.85
N ALA A 278 -10.78 -24.88 14.59
CA ALA A 278 -10.27 -26.12 15.18
C ALA A 278 -11.25 -26.74 16.21
N GLU A 279 -11.91 -25.90 17.01
CA GLU A 279 -12.99 -26.29 17.94
C GLU A 279 -14.20 -26.82 17.17
N ARG A 280 -14.67 -26.08 16.16
CA ARG A 280 -15.80 -26.47 15.31
C ARG A 280 -15.56 -27.78 14.55
N CYS A 281 -14.33 -28.01 14.10
CA CYS A 281 -13.94 -29.24 13.43
C CYS A 281 -13.63 -30.39 14.40
N ASN A 282 -13.72 -30.17 15.71
CA ASN A 282 -13.43 -31.15 16.77
C ASN A 282 -12.02 -31.78 16.66
N ILE A 283 -11.02 -30.94 16.36
CA ILE A 283 -9.61 -31.35 16.24
C ILE A 283 -8.71 -30.75 17.33
N MET A 284 -9.27 -30.08 18.35
CA MET A 284 -8.51 -29.51 19.47
C MET A 284 -7.64 -30.56 20.19
N ARG A 285 -8.05 -31.82 20.21
CA ARG A 285 -7.28 -32.96 20.73
C ARG A 285 -5.95 -33.24 19.99
N LEU A 286 -5.77 -32.69 18.78
CA LEU A 286 -4.57 -32.85 17.96
C LEU A 286 -3.59 -31.68 18.12
N VAL A 287 -3.98 -30.63 18.86
CA VAL A 287 -3.20 -29.40 19.00
C VAL A 287 -2.12 -29.60 20.06
N ASP A 288 -0.86 -29.63 19.63
CA ASP A 288 0.30 -29.68 20.51
C ASP A 288 0.65 -28.28 21.01
N GLN A 289 0.31 -28.01 22.28
CA GLN A 289 0.55 -26.73 22.94
C GLN A 289 2.02 -26.45 23.24
N ARG A 290 2.93 -27.44 23.11
CA ARG A 290 4.38 -27.18 23.24
C ARG A 290 4.90 -26.27 22.13
N TRP A 291 4.14 -26.15 21.04
CA TRP A 291 4.38 -25.25 19.92
C TRP A 291 3.60 -23.94 20.04
N ALA A 292 3.03 -23.65 21.21
CA ALA A 292 2.47 -22.35 21.49
C ALA A 292 3.56 -21.27 21.44
N GLY A 293 3.18 -20.07 21.04
CA GLY A 293 4.13 -18.99 20.86
C GLY A 293 3.46 -17.75 20.29
N VAL A 294 4.26 -16.89 19.68
CA VAL A 294 3.79 -15.65 19.07
C VAL A 294 4.25 -15.64 17.61
N ALA A 295 3.29 -15.61 16.69
CA ALA A 295 3.55 -15.41 15.27
C ALA A 295 3.88 -13.93 15.05
N LYS A 296 5.11 -13.65 14.55
CA LYS A 296 5.51 -12.33 14.09
C LYS A 296 5.36 -12.28 12.57
N GLY A 297 4.46 -11.43 12.07
CA GLY A 297 4.16 -11.22 10.65
C GLY A 297 3.58 -9.82 10.43
N VAL A 298 2.49 -9.68 9.66
CA VAL A 298 1.70 -8.43 9.50
C VAL A 298 0.90 -8.13 10.79
N GLY A 299 1.58 -8.15 11.94
CA GLY A 299 0.99 -8.13 13.27
C GLY A 299 1.61 -9.17 14.20
N THR A 300 1.26 -9.05 15.49
CA THR A 300 1.66 -10.00 16.54
C THR A 300 0.41 -10.82 16.90
N GLN A 301 0.41 -12.13 16.61
CA GLN A 301 -0.73 -13.00 16.92
C GLN A 301 -0.30 -14.18 17.80
N ARG A 302 -1.17 -14.57 18.75
CA ARG A 302 -0.91 -15.69 19.66
C ARG A 302 -1.15 -17.02 18.95
N ILE A 303 -0.11 -17.85 18.89
CA ILE A 303 -0.21 -19.25 18.46
C ILE A 303 -0.60 -20.09 19.67
N VAL A 304 -1.73 -20.78 19.57
CA VAL A 304 -2.26 -21.70 20.59
C VAL A 304 -1.46 -23.00 20.63
N GLY A 305 -1.03 -23.48 19.46
CA GLY A 305 -0.25 -24.69 19.30
C GLY A 305 -0.16 -25.11 17.83
N ARG A 306 0.28 -26.34 17.59
CA ARG A 306 0.44 -26.88 16.23
C ARG A 306 -0.23 -28.24 16.07
N VAL A 307 -0.91 -28.43 14.94
CA VAL A 307 -1.36 -29.75 14.47
C VAL A 307 -0.29 -30.31 13.54
N HIS A 308 0.36 -31.39 13.96
CA HIS A 308 1.46 -32.00 13.20
C HIS A 308 0.99 -32.72 11.95
N LEU A 309 -0.18 -33.34 12.01
CA LEU A 309 -0.77 -34.10 10.91
C LEU A 309 -2.29 -34.16 11.06
N ALA A 310 -3.01 -33.60 10.10
CA ALA A 310 -4.45 -33.78 9.94
C ALA A 310 -4.78 -33.89 8.44
N GLN A 311 -5.91 -34.52 8.14
CA GLN A 311 -6.40 -34.62 6.76
C GLN A 311 -7.30 -33.44 6.44
N ILE A 312 -6.92 -32.69 5.41
CA ILE A 312 -7.79 -31.71 4.76
C ILE A 312 -8.36 -32.38 3.51
N GLN A 313 -9.68 -32.52 3.48
CA GLN A 313 -10.37 -33.08 2.33
C GLN A 313 -10.65 -31.97 1.30
N ILE A 314 -10.17 -32.15 0.08
CA ILE A 314 -10.47 -31.30 -1.08
C ILE A 314 -11.11 -32.20 -2.12
N GLU A 315 -12.35 -31.90 -2.50
CA GLU A 315 -13.16 -32.80 -3.32
C GLU A 315 -13.21 -34.23 -2.72
N GLY A 316 -12.66 -35.22 -3.44
CA GLY A 316 -12.56 -36.61 -3.00
C GLY A 316 -11.25 -36.97 -2.29
N ASP A 317 -10.26 -36.08 -2.29
CA ASP A 317 -8.90 -36.38 -1.83
C ASP A 317 -8.66 -35.94 -0.39
N PHE A 318 -7.88 -36.71 0.35
CA PHE A 318 -7.51 -36.42 1.74
C PHE A 318 -6.02 -36.07 1.83
N LEU A 319 -5.74 -34.78 1.89
CA LEU A 319 -4.38 -34.25 1.93
C LEU A 319 -3.85 -34.20 3.36
N GLN A 320 -2.70 -34.81 3.57
CA GLN A 320 -1.98 -34.77 4.84
C GLN A 320 -1.30 -33.41 5.04
N CYS A 321 -1.82 -32.61 5.97
CA CYS A 321 -1.37 -31.26 6.23
C CYS A 321 -0.96 -31.05 7.70
N SER A 322 0.01 -30.16 7.89
CA SER A 322 0.41 -29.65 9.21
C SER A 322 0.15 -28.15 9.25
N PHE A 323 -0.37 -27.63 10.36
CA PHE A 323 -0.71 -26.21 10.46
C PHE A 323 -0.69 -25.72 11.90
N SER A 324 -0.42 -24.42 12.07
CA SER A 324 -0.44 -23.77 13.38
C SER A 324 -1.85 -23.24 13.69
N ILE A 325 -2.23 -23.26 14.97
CA ILE A 325 -3.52 -22.75 15.44
C ILE A 325 -3.33 -21.36 16.02
N LEU A 326 -4.05 -20.37 15.48
CA LEU A 326 -4.01 -18.98 15.97
C LEU A 326 -5.32 -18.65 16.69
N GLU A 327 -5.24 -17.87 17.77
CA GLU A 327 -6.41 -17.53 18.60
C GLU A 327 -7.43 -16.67 17.84
N GLU A 328 -6.97 -15.55 17.30
CA GLU A 328 -7.81 -14.59 16.59
C GLU A 328 -7.39 -14.47 15.14
N GLN A 329 -8.22 -14.97 14.23
CA GLN A 329 -8.02 -14.87 12.79
C GLN A 329 -9.38 -14.72 12.11
N PRO A 330 -9.54 -13.79 11.15
CA PRO A 330 -10.83 -13.51 10.52
C PRO A 330 -11.34 -14.65 9.62
N MET A 331 -10.44 -15.47 9.09
CA MET A 331 -10.76 -16.61 8.23
C MET A 331 -10.54 -17.94 8.96
N ASP A 332 -11.22 -18.99 8.52
CA ASP A 332 -11.16 -20.32 9.13
C ASP A 332 -9.79 -20.98 8.99
N ILE A 333 -9.28 -21.01 7.76
CA ILE A 333 -7.97 -21.60 7.43
C ILE A 333 -7.34 -20.80 6.29
N LEU A 334 -6.03 -20.66 6.34
CA LEU A 334 -5.19 -20.12 5.28
C LEU A 334 -4.21 -21.23 4.86
N LEU A 335 -4.26 -21.61 3.59
CA LEU A 335 -3.34 -22.52 2.93
C LEU A 335 -2.11 -21.77 2.43
N GLY A 336 -1.02 -21.91 3.17
CA GLY A 336 0.25 -21.27 2.89
C GLY A 336 1.11 -22.05 1.90
N LEU A 337 2.25 -21.46 1.56
CA LEU A 337 3.23 -21.99 0.63
C LEU A 337 3.80 -23.34 1.09
N ASP A 338 3.89 -23.61 2.40
CA ASP A 338 4.31 -24.89 2.95
C ASP A 338 3.46 -26.06 2.46
N MET A 339 2.13 -25.95 2.52
CA MET A 339 1.21 -26.99 2.08
C MET A 339 1.03 -26.99 0.56
N LEU A 340 1.03 -25.81 -0.07
CA LEU A 340 0.98 -25.69 -1.53
C LEU A 340 2.20 -26.38 -2.19
N ARG A 341 3.41 -26.15 -1.66
CA ARG A 341 4.62 -26.84 -2.14
C ARG A 341 4.60 -28.33 -1.84
N ARG A 342 4.17 -28.72 -0.62
CA ARG A 342 4.11 -30.13 -0.20
C ARG A 342 3.26 -30.99 -1.14
N HIS A 343 2.11 -30.47 -1.57
CA HIS A 343 1.18 -31.17 -2.46
C HIS A 343 1.35 -30.78 -3.93
N GLN A 344 2.46 -30.10 -4.27
CA GLN A 344 2.81 -29.69 -5.63
C GLN A 344 1.68 -28.93 -6.33
N CYS A 345 0.98 -28.07 -5.60
CA CYS A 345 -0.20 -27.40 -6.11
C CYS A 345 0.15 -26.41 -7.24
N SER A 346 -0.78 -26.25 -8.18
CA SER A 346 -0.75 -25.21 -9.21
C SER A 346 -1.95 -24.31 -9.07
N ILE A 347 -1.71 -23.01 -8.88
CA ILE A 347 -2.74 -21.96 -8.88
C ILE A 347 -2.94 -21.55 -10.34
N ASP A 348 -3.96 -22.11 -10.99
CA ASP A 348 -4.29 -21.84 -12.39
C ASP A 348 -5.37 -20.76 -12.46
N LEU A 349 -4.94 -19.50 -12.58
CA LEU A 349 -5.83 -18.35 -12.71
C LEU A 349 -6.51 -18.27 -14.09
N LYS A 350 -5.98 -18.95 -15.11
CA LYS A 350 -6.61 -19.00 -16.44
C LYS A 350 -7.85 -19.87 -16.43
N LYS A 351 -7.80 -21.00 -15.72
CA LYS A 351 -8.95 -21.91 -15.53
C LYS A 351 -9.74 -21.60 -14.26
N ASN A 352 -9.22 -20.72 -13.41
CA ASN A 352 -9.77 -20.39 -12.09
C ASN A 352 -9.94 -21.62 -11.18
N VAL A 353 -8.87 -22.43 -11.09
CA VAL A 353 -8.83 -23.65 -10.25
C VAL A 353 -7.53 -23.76 -9.47
N LEU A 354 -7.60 -24.41 -8.31
CA LEU A 354 -6.44 -24.98 -7.64
C LEU A 354 -6.28 -26.44 -8.06
N VAL A 355 -5.14 -26.76 -8.67
CA VAL A 355 -4.76 -28.13 -9.01
C VAL A 355 -3.90 -28.70 -7.89
N ILE A 356 -4.24 -29.88 -7.40
CA ILE A 356 -3.43 -30.65 -6.45
C ILE A 356 -2.47 -31.52 -7.25
N GLY A 357 -1.17 -31.21 -7.26
CA GLY A 357 -0.22 -31.86 -8.15
C GLY A 357 0.02 -33.34 -7.86
N THR A 358 -0.09 -33.75 -6.59
CA THR A 358 0.11 -35.14 -6.19
C THR A 358 -0.97 -36.09 -6.66
N THR A 359 -2.19 -35.61 -6.90
CA THR A 359 -3.35 -36.43 -7.29
C THR A 359 -3.96 -36.05 -8.64
N GLY A 360 -3.70 -34.83 -9.12
CA GLY A 360 -4.32 -34.26 -10.32
C GLY A 360 -5.72 -33.69 -10.08
N THR A 361 -6.25 -33.77 -8.86
CA THR A 361 -7.56 -33.23 -8.49
C THR A 361 -7.59 -31.71 -8.66
N GLN A 362 -8.73 -31.21 -9.11
CA GLN A 362 -8.94 -29.78 -9.34
C GLN A 362 -10.16 -29.34 -8.53
N THR A 363 -10.04 -28.20 -7.85
CA THR A 363 -11.15 -27.51 -7.20
C THR A 363 -11.24 -26.10 -7.76
N HIS A 364 -12.46 -25.63 -8.02
CA HIS A 364 -12.67 -24.25 -8.47
C HIS A 364 -12.44 -23.25 -7.33
N PHE A 365 -11.92 -22.08 -7.68
CA PHE A 365 -11.95 -20.95 -6.77
C PHE A 365 -13.38 -20.42 -6.62
N LEU A 366 -13.73 -19.98 -5.42
CA LEU A 366 -15.06 -19.49 -5.12
C LEU A 366 -15.35 -18.17 -5.85
N PRO A 367 -16.58 -17.98 -6.37
CA PRO A 367 -17.02 -16.69 -6.87
C PRO A 367 -17.21 -15.70 -5.72
N GLU A 368 -17.21 -14.40 -6.04
CA GLU A 368 -17.29 -13.31 -5.06
C GLU A 368 -18.50 -13.44 -4.09
N GLY A 369 -19.66 -13.85 -4.62
CA GLY A 369 -20.89 -14.03 -3.82
C GLY A 369 -20.79 -15.14 -2.76
N GLU A 370 -19.82 -16.06 -2.90
CA GLU A 370 -19.57 -17.14 -1.96
C GLU A 370 -18.37 -16.86 -1.03
N LEU A 371 -17.74 -15.70 -1.11
CA LEU A 371 -16.63 -15.37 -0.21
C LEU A 371 -17.12 -15.13 1.24
N PRO A 372 -16.30 -15.48 2.25
CA PRO A 372 -16.59 -15.10 3.64
C PRO A 372 -16.72 -13.57 3.79
N LEU A 373 -17.52 -13.12 4.78
CA LEU A 373 -17.75 -11.69 5.01
C LEU A 373 -16.46 -10.90 5.20
N CYS A 374 -15.46 -11.48 5.87
CA CYS A 374 -14.16 -10.83 6.06
C CYS A 374 -13.43 -10.55 4.74
N ALA A 375 -13.62 -11.39 3.71
CA ALA A 375 -13.03 -11.18 2.38
C ALA A 375 -13.86 -10.18 1.54
N ARG A 376 -15.17 -10.09 1.78
CA ARG A 376 -16.07 -9.12 1.13
C ARG A 376 -15.92 -7.70 1.67
N LEU A 377 -15.49 -7.53 2.92
CA LEU A 377 -15.34 -6.21 3.55
C LEU A 377 -14.05 -5.48 3.13
N VAL A 378 -12.98 -6.21 2.78
CA VAL A 378 -11.80 -5.61 2.13
C VAL A 378 -12.18 -5.01 0.77
N SER A 379 -13.23 -5.55 0.14
CA SER A 379 -13.85 -5.02 -1.07
C SER A 379 -14.82 -3.83 -0.81
N GLY A 380 -15.12 -3.48 0.44
CA GLY A 380 -16.12 -2.44 0.72
C GLY A 380 -15.61 -1.00 0.80
N THR A 381 -14.31 -0.78 0.99
CA THR A 381 -13.81 0.50 1.52
C THR A 381 -13.39 1.55 0.49
N VAL A 382 -13.92 1.51 -0.74
CA VAL A 382 -13.66 2.56 -1.76
C VAL A 382 -14.91 3.37 -2.14
N GLN A 383 -16.08 3.11 -1.53
CA GLN A 383 -17.24 3.99 -1.67
C GLN A 383 -17.30 5.03 -0.54
N GLU A 384 -16.74 6.20 -0.83
CA GLU A 384 -17.17 7.53 -0.36
C GLU A 384 -17.61 7.67 1.11
N ASP A 385 -16.65 7.87 2.01
CA ASP A 385 -16.89 8.71 3.20
C ASP A 385 -16.90 10.19 2.74
N SER A 386 -18.01 10.60 2.15
CA SER A 386 -18.40 12.00 1.97
C SER A 386 -19.82 12.21 2.51
N SER A 387 -20.01 11.94 3.79
CA SER A 387 -21.16 12.48 4.51
C SER A 387 -20.80 12.93 5.92
N ASP A 388 -20.07 14.05 5.97
CA ASP A 388 -20.19 14.98 7.08
C ASP A 388 -21.66 15.42 7.20
N LYS A 389 -22.39 14.82 8.15
CA LYS A 389 -23.53 15.46 8.79
C LYS A 389 -23.39 15.38 10.29
N GLU A 390 -23.01 16.53 10.84
CA GLU A 390 -23.20 16.93 12.22
C GLU A 390 -24.55 16.43 12.76
N VAL A 391 -24.51 15.60 13.81
CA VAL A 391 -25.60 15.48 14.77
C VAL A 391 -25.02 15.75 16.15
N ALA A 392 -24.78 17.03 16.43
CA ALA A 392 -24.70 17.53 17.79
C ALA A 392 -26.11 17.88 18.25
N GLY A 393 -26.65 17.16 19.24
CA GLY A 393 -27.90 17.56 19.87
C GLY A 393 -28.57 16.53 20.78
N ASN A 394 -28.35 16.72 22.08
CA ASN A 394 -29.22 16.31 23.19
C ASN A 394 -29.21 14.84 23.67
N ILE A 395 -28.32 14.53 24.61
CA ILE A 395 -28.71 13.72 25.78
C ILE A 395 -28.30 14.48 27.05
N LYS A 396 -29.31 15.11 27.68
CA LYS A 396 -29.21 15.68 29.03
C LYS A 396 -29.04 14.54 30.04
N HIS A 397 -28.12 14.78 30.96
CA HIS A 397 -27.92 14.07 32.21
C HIS A 397 -29.23 13.60 32.89
N HIS A 398 -29.29 12.33 33.29
CA HIS A 398 -29.96 11.95 34.53
C HIS A 398 -29.10 10.97 35.31
N VAL A 399 -28.40 11.52 36.31
CA VAL A 399 -27.77 10.79 37.40
C VAL A 399 -28.88 10.19 38.27
N LYS A 400 -28.82 8.89 38.56
CA LYS A 400 -29.40 8.31 39.78
C LYS A 400 -28.41 7.29 40.34
N GLY A 401 -27.91 7.60 41.54
CA GLY A 401 -27.01 6.77 42.32
C GLY A 401 -27.68 5.54 42.95
N PRO A 402 -26.92 4.79 43.78
CA PRO A 402 -27.12 3.37 44.03
C PRO A 402 -28.12 3.09 45.15
N GLY A 403 -28.95 2.05 44.96
CA GLY A 403 -29.92 1.55 45.95
C GLY A 403 -29.48 0.21 46.55
N ARG A 404 -29.21 0.21 47.86
CA ARG A 404 -28.93 -0.94 48.73
C ARG A 404 -30.12 -1.91 48.89
N LYS A 405 -29.78 -3.20 48.99
CA LYS A 405 -30.39 -4.33 49.75
C LYS A 405 -31.76 -4.16 50.44
N LYS A 406 -32.63 -5.16 50.22
CA LYS A 406 -33.28 -6.13 51.16
C LYS A 406 -34.38 -6.84 50.35
N HIS A 407 -34.50 -8.16 50.30
CA HIS A 407 -34.63 -9.13 51.38
C HIS A 407 -33.79 -10.40 51.18
#